data_AF-A0A529VWD8-F1
#
_entry.id   AF-A0A529VWD8-F1
#
_cell.length_a   1.000
_cell.length_b   1.000
_cell.length_c   1.000
_cell.angle_alpha   90.00
_cell.angle_beta   90.00
_cell.angle_gamma   90.00
#
_symmetry.space_group_name_H-M   'P 1'
#
loop_
_entity.id
_entity.type
_entity.pdbx_description
1 polymer ?
#
loop_
_entity_poly.entity_id
_entity_poly.type
_entity_poly.pdbx_seq_one_letter_code
_entity_poly.pdbx_strand_id
1 'polypeptide(L)'
;RMSHTTGWGKDFASRMKDNGVRGAAAENIAEGRFDLQKLFDIWMHSDGHRRNMLDPDFSRFGLAYVRDGRDPALRYWALVLGR
;
A
#
# COMPACT_ATOMS: atom_id res chain seq x y z
N ARG A 1 -0.84 13.26 7.50
CA ARG A 1 -1.42 13.20 6.12
C ARG A 1 -0.58 12.21 5.34
N MET A 2 -1.07 10.99 5.16
CA MET A 2 -0.42 10.02 4.28
C MET A 2 -0.47 10.51 2.83
N SER A 3 0.62 10.28 2.10
CA SER A 3 0.78 10.67 0.70
C SER A 3 1.45 9.53 -0.05
N HIS A 4 1.07 9.31 -1.30
CA HIS A 4 1.70 8.35 -2.21
C HIS A 4 3.07 8.86 -2.74
N THR A 5 3.55 9.99 -2.24
CA THR A 5 4.83 10.58 -2.58
C THR A 5 5.82 10.35 -1.43
N THR A 6 6.89 9.60 -1.69
CA THR A 6 7.97 9.36 -0.70
C THR A 6 9.07 10.43 -0.71
N GLY A 7 8.89 11.52 -1.48
CA GLY A 7 9.85 12.61 -1.65
C GLY A 7 9.84 13.16 -3.08
N TRP A 8 10.55 14.27 -3.31
CA TRP A 8 10.69 14.88 -4.64
C TRP A 8 11.26 13.89 -5.66
N GLY A 9 10.52 13.61 -6.73
CA GLY A 9 10.96 12.79 -7.86
C GLY A 9 10.83 11.28 -7.72
N LYS A 10 10.19 10.76 -6.65
CA LYS A 10 9.93 9.32 -6.45
C LYS A 10 8.46 9.04 -6.23
N ASP A 11 7.66 9.33 -7.27
CA ASP A 11 6.27 8.89 -7.31
C ASP A 11 6.18 7.35 -7.39
N PHE A 12 4.97 6.83 -7.14
CA PHE A 12 4.70 5.40 -7.17
C PHE A 12 5.15 4.74 -8.49
N ALA A 13 4.90 5.40 -9.64
CA ALA A 13 5.28 4.89 -10.95
C ALA A 13 6.80 4.69 -11.10
N SER A 14 7.60 5.64 -10.62
CA SER A 14 9.06 5.54 -10.62
C SER A 14 9.56 4.37 -9.77
N ARG A 15 8.99 4.19 -8.56
CA ARG A 15 9.33 3.06 -7.67
C ARG A 15 9.01 1.70 -8.30
N MET A 16 7.87 1.58 -8.98
CA MET A 16 7.47 0.34 -9.64
C MET A 16 8.41 0.00 -10.80
N LYS A 17 8.74 1.00 -11.62
CA LYS A 17 9.69 0.85 -12.73
C LYS A 17 11.08 0.41 -12.26
N ASP A 18 11.60 1.04 -11.21
CA ASP A 18 12.93 0.73 -10.65
C ASP A 18 13.00 -0.69 -10.07
N ASN A 19 11.88 -1.21 -9.54
CA ASN A 19 11.77 -2.59 -9.03
C ASN A 19 11.35 -3.61 -10.11
N GLY A 20 11.38 -3.22 -11.39
CA GLY A 20 11.08 -4.12 -12.50
C GLY A 20 9.61 -4.50 -12.64
N VAL A 21 8.69 -3.84 -11.92
CA VAL A 21 7.25 -4.04 -12.07
C VAL A 21 6.78 -3.27 -13.31
N ARG A 22 6.43 -4.01 -14.36
CA ARG A 22 5.98 -3.47 -15.65
C ARG A 22 4.47 -3.70 -15.79
N GLY A 23 3.73 -2.70 -16.25
CA GLY A 23 2.28 -2.79 -16.45
C GLY A 23 1.47 -2.04 -15.39
N ALA A 24 0.18 -2.36 -15.29
CA ALA A 24 -0.71 -1.77 -14.30
C ALA A 24 -0.19 -2.04 -12.88
N ALA A 25 -0.21 -1.00 -12.05
CA ALA A 25 0.24 -1.07 -10.67
C ALA A 25 -0.69 -0.20 -9.79
N ALA A 26 -0.94 -0.64 -8.56
CA ALA A 26 -1.72 0.11 -7.57
C ALA A 26 -1.09 0.03 -6.17
N GLU A 27 -1.40 1.01 -5.31
CA GLU A 27 -0.92 1.09 -3.94
C GLU A 27 -2.07 1.40 -2.98
N ASN A 28 -2.17 0.63 -1.89
CA ASN A 28 -2.94 1.01 -0.71
C ASN A 28 -1.99 1.27 0.45
N ILE A 29 -2.21 2.37 1.18
CA ILE A 29 -1.44 2.72 2.38
C ILE A 29 -2.37 2.92 3.56
N ALA A 30 -1.90 2.58 4.75
CA ALA A 30 -2.63 2.81 5.99
C ALA A 30 -1.65 3.04 7.15
N GLU A 31 -2.05 3.82 8.14
CA GLU A 31 -1.31 4.04 9.38
C GLU A 31 -2.24 3.81 10.56
N GLY A 32 -1.76 3.13 11.59
CA GLY A 32 -2.51 3.01 12.84
C GLY A 32 -2.10 1.85 13.73
N ARG A 33 -2.79 1.77 14.87
CA ARG A 33 -2.57 0.77 15.93
C ARG A 33 -3.48 -0.42 15.73
N PHE A 34 -3.28 -1.13 14.63
CA PHE A 34 -4.12 -2.25 14.26
C PHE A 34 -3.33 -3.41 13.66
N ASP A 35 -3.93 -4.60 13.74
CA ASP A 35 -3.46 -5.82 13.12
C ASP A 35 -3.89 -5.94 11.65
N LEU A 36 -3.54 -7.07 11.03
CA LEU A 36 -3.87 -7.36 9.64
C LEU A 36 -5.38 -7.42 9.39
N GLN A 37 -6.15 -8.01 10.31
CA GLN A 37 -7.59 -8.16 10.11
C GLN A 37 -8.24 -6.78 10.03
N LYS A 38 -7.90 -5.89 10.95
CA LYS A 38 -8.45 -4.53 10.95
C LYS A 38 -7.90 -3.67 9.81
N LEU A 39 -6.66 -3.90 9.36
CA LEU A 39 -6.12 -3.29 8.14
C LEU A 39 -6.98 -3.61 6.91
N PHE A 40 -7.25 -4.90 6.66
CA PHE A 40 -8.06 -5.31 5.52
C PHE A 40 -9.50 -4.82 5.63
N ASP A 41 -10.06 -4.80 6.83
CA ASP A 41 -11.39 -4.23 7.10
C ASP A 41 -11.45 -2.74 6.71
N ILE A 42 -10.43 -1.95 7.08
CA ILE A 42 -10.32 -0.53 6.70
C ILE A 42 -10.25 -0.36 5.19
N TRP A 43 -9.41 -1.15 4.50
CA TRP A 43 -9.29 -1.07 3.05
C TRP A 43 -10.55 -1.55 2.33
N MET A 44 -11.23 -2.57 2.83
CA MET A 44 -12.48 -3.06 2.25
C MET A 44 -13.64 -2.07 2.38
N HIS A 45 -13.65 -1.26 3.45
CA HIS A 45 -14.63 -0.19 3.65
C HIS A 45 -14.30 1.12 2.95
N SER A 46 -13.23 1.16 2.15
CA SER A 46 -12.83 2.34 1.38
C SER A 46 -12.89 2.05 -0.11
N ASP A 47 -13.75 2.75 -0.85
CA ASP A 47 -14.02 2.45 -2.26
C ASP A 47 -12.74 2.42 -3.14
N GLY A 48 -11.81 3.37 -2.93
CA GLY A 48 -10.55 3.42 -3.67
C GLY A 48 -9.64 2.23 -3.36
N HIS A 49 -9.44 1.92 -2.07
CA HIS A 49 -8.61 0.80 -1.66
C HIS A 49 -9.22 -0.56 -2.05
N ARG A 50 -10.54 -0.70 -1.88
CA ARG A 50 -11.31 -1.88 -2.27
C ARG A 50 -11.24 -2.10 -3.78
N ARG A 51 -11.37 -1.04 -4.59
CA ARG A 51 -11.21 -1.14 -6.05
C ARG A 51 -9.86 -1.75 -6.40
N ASN A 52 -8.76 -1.27 -5.81
CA ASN A 52 -7.43 -1.83 -6.06
C ASN A 52 -7.36 -3.32 -5.69
N MET A 53 -7.88 -3.72 -4.53
CA MET A 53 -7.80 -5.13 -4.07
C MET A 53 -8.67 -6.11 -4.86
N LEU A 54 -9.76 -5.64 -5.45
CA LEU A 54 -10.72 -6.49 -6.18
C LEU A 54 -10.58 -6.38 -7.70
N ASP A 55 -9.60 -5.62 -8.20
CA ASP A 55 -9.36 -5.49 -9.62
C ASP A 55 -8.71 -6.78 -10.18
N PRO A 56 -9.38 -7.51 -11.08
CA PRO A 56 -8.87 -8.76 -11.63
C PRO A 56 -7.64 -8.58 -12.54
N ASP A 57 -7.29 -7.35 -12.93
CA ASP A 57 -6.06 -7.10 -13.69
C ASP A 57 -4.78 -7.25 -12.86
N PHE A 58 -4.88 -7.27 -11.52
CA PHE A 58 -3.75 -7.53 -10.63
C PHE A 58 -3.68 -9.02 -10.25
N SER A 59 -2.51 -9.62 -10.46
CA SER A 59 -2.26 -11.05 -10.18
C SER A 59 -1.17 -11.28 -9.12
N ARG A 60 -0.45 -10.22 -8.73
CA ARG A 60 0.67 -10.25 -7.79
C ARG A 60 0.47 -9.17 -6.74
N PHE A 61 0.87 -9.47 -5.51
CA PHE A 61 0.87 -8.49 -4.44
C PHE A 61 2.10 -8.61 -3.53
N GLY A 62 2.47 -7.48 -2.91
CA GLY A 62 3.42 -7.42 -1.80
C GLY A 62 2.82 -6.58 -0.67
N LEU A 63 2.82 -7.12 0.54
CA LEU A 63 2.34 -6.44 1.74
C LEU A 63 3.49 -6.32 2.74
N ALA A 64 3.75 -5.09 3.19
CA ALA A 64 4.79 -4.81 4.17
C ALA A 64 4.33 -3.77 5.19
N TYR A 65 5.00 -3.75 6.34
CA TYR A 65 4.86 -2.68 7.31
C TYR A 65 6.16 -2.37 8.03
N VAL A 66 6.22 -1.17 8.60
CA VAL A 66 7.23 -0.77 9.58
C VAL A 66 6.53 -0.27 10.85
N ARG A 67 7.16 -0.48 12.01
CA ARG A 67 6.69 0.07 13.30
C ARG A 67 7.32 1.42 13.53
N ASP A 68 6.58 2.33 14.16
CA ASP A 68 7.18 3.57 14.62
C ASP A 68 8.26 3.30 15.68
N GLY A 69 9.34 4.09 15.65
CA GLY A 69 10.47 3.91 16.56
C GLY A 69 10.19 4.34 18.00
N ARG A 70 9.14 5.13 18.23
CA ARG A 70 8.72 5.63 19.56
C ARG A 70 7.49 4.88 20.07
N ASP A 71 6.57 4.54 19.18
CA ASP A 71 5.36 3.76 19.48
C ASP A 71 5.34 2.45 18.67
N PRO A 72 5.78 1.32 19.25
CA PRO A 72 5.82 0.05 18.54
C PRO A 72 4.42 -0.52 18.18
N ALA A 73 3.35 0.02 18.77
CA ALA A 73 1.99 -0.33 18.39
C ALA A 73 1.54 0.40 17.11
N LEU A 74 2.13 1.55 16.80
CA LEU A 74 1.87 2.27 15.57
C LEU A 74 2.60 1.61 14.39
N ARG A 75 1.86 1.31 13.33
CA ARG A 75 2.40 0.70 12.11
C ARG A 75 2.04 1.54 10.89
N TYR A 76 2.95 1.56 9.92
CA TYR A 76 2.74 2.10 8.58
C TYR A 76 2.75 0.95 7.59
N TRP A 77 1.65 0.78 6.87
CA TRP A 77 1.39 -0.34 5.97
C TRP A 77 1.43 0.12 4.52
N ALA A 78 1.95 -0.76 3.66
CA ALA A 78 1.89 -0.61 2.22
C ALA A 78 1.52 -1.95 1.56
N LEU A 79 0.47 -1.94 0.75
CA LEU A 79 0.12 -2.99 -0.18
C LEU A 79 0.42 -2.48 -1.59
N VAL A 80 1.28 -3.20 -2.31
CA VAL A 80 1.60 -2.95 -3.71
C VAL A 80 1.02 -4.07 -4.54
N LEU A 81 0.31 -3.71 -5.62
CA LEU A 81 -0.35 -4.63 -6.53
C LEU A 81 0.26 -4.49 -7.92
N GLY A 82 0.41 -5.60 -8.62
CA GLY A 82 0.94 -5.66 -9.99
C GLY A 82 0.33 -6.79 -10.80
N ARG A 83 0.46 -6.69 -12.12
CA ARG A 83 0.08 -7.74 -13.07
C ARG A 83 1.12 -8.86 -13.15
#